data_AF-A0A1N6DMB3-F1
#
_entry.id   AF-A0A1N6DMB3-F1
#
_cell.length_a   1.000
_cell.length_b   1.000
_cell.length_c   1.000
_cell.angle_alpha   90.00
_cell.angle_beta   90.00
_cell.angle_gamma   90.00
#
_symmetry.space_group_name_H-M   'P 1'
#
loop_
_entity.id
_entity.type
_entity.pdbx_description
1 polymer ?
#
loop_
_entity_poly.entity_id
_entity_poly.type
_entity_poly.pdbx_seq_one_letter_code
_entity_poly.pdbx_strand_id
1 'polypeptide(L)'
;MNRSKGRHLEFNAGSRGQWDGFADHRARVTRLLETGARPGESRLCVLGAGNCNDLDLPTLLKAHGEVYLVDLDQEALTQAAERQGVADHPSLHRRDGIDLTGMIDVLATWSATTAIGPRELACLVDEPARRVVSTLPAPFDLVASTCLLSPLVGNAFHSVGEAHPQFMAIVQAIRAGHLRLLTQLTAPGGTALLITDVVSSEIVPALVALPDAALPELLNQIVRERNYFHGVNPEILWSLFEDDPFLRVLVTERESLTPWRWKLHARLYLVWAIRFKVASGLIR
;
A
#
# COMPACT_ATOMS: atom_id res chain seq x y z
N MET A 1 -9.52 -20.60 -9.54
CA MET A 1 -8.82 -19.38 -9.09
C MET A 1 -8.86 -19.32 -7.57
N ASN A 2 -7.75 -18.99 -6.90
CA ASN A 2 -7.70 -18.80 -5.45
C ASN A 2 -8.70 -17.69 -5.03
N ARG A 3 -9.54 -17.93 -4.01
CA ARG A 3 -10.55 -16.97 -3.52
C ARG A 3 -9.97 -15.62 -3.10
N SER A 4 -8.81 -15.61 -2.46
CA SER A 4 -8.10 -14.38 -2.08
C SER A 4 -7.66 -13.61 -3.32
N LYS A 5 -7.08 -14.29 -4.33
CA LYS A 5 -6.75 -13.65 -5.61
C LYS A 5 -8.02 -13.09 -6.30
N GLY A 6 -9.10 -13.86 -6.31
CA GLY A 6 -10.38 -13.44 -6.90
C GLY A 6 -10.93 -12.14 -6.31
N ARG A 7 -10.86 -11.96 -4.99
CA ARG A 7 -11.29 -10.71 -4.33
C ARG A 7 -10.50 -9.48 -4.77
N HIS A 8 -9.19 -9.62 -4.98
CA HIS A 8 -8.37 -8.51 -5.49
C HIS A 8 -8.81 -8.11 -6.90
N LEU A 9 -9.02 -9.09 -7.79
CA LEU A 9 -9.52 -8.85 -9.14
C LEU A 9 -10.94 -8.24 -9.13
N GLU A 10 -11.82 -8.71 -8.25
CA GLU A 10 -13.18 -8.17 -8.09
C GLU A 10 -13.14 -6.70 -7.60
N PHE A 11 -12.24 -6.36 -6.69
CA PHE A 11 -12.08 -4.98 -6.22
C PHE A 11 -11.60 -4.05 -7.35
N ASN A 12 -10.62 -4.49 -8.15
CA ASN A 12 -10.19 -3.75 -9.32
C ASN A 12 -11.33 -3.64 -10.36
N ALA A 13 -12.02 -4.73 -10.68
CA ALA A 13 -13.16 -4.68 -11.59
C ALA A 13 -14.24 -3.69 -11.11
N GLY A 14 -14.56 -3.70 -9.81
CA GLY A 14 -15.56 -2.82 -9.21
C GLY A 14 -15.18 -1.33 -9.19
N SER A 15 -13.88 -1.01 -9.10
CA SER A 15 -13.41 0.39 -9.08
C SER A 15 -13.02 0.94 -10.46
N ARG A 16 -13.06 0.12 -11.52
CA ARG A 16 -12.60 0.47 -12.88
C ARG A 16 -13.23 1.75 -13.44
N GLY A 17 -14.53 1.95 -13.21
CA GLY A 17 -15.29 3.12 -13.69
C GLY A 17 -15.18 4.36 -12.80
N GLN A 18 -14.38 4.34 -11.72
CA GLN A 18 -14.35 5.40 -10.70
C GLN A 18 -13.31 6.49 -10.97
N TRP A 19 -12.84 6.66 -12.21
CA TRP A 19 -11.77 7.62 -12.54
C TRP A 19 -12.01 9.03 -12.00
N ASP A 20 -13.22 9.56 -12.17
CA ASP A 20 -13.58 10.92 -11.72
C ASP A 20 -13.70 11.00 -10.20
N GLY A 21 -14.20 9.94 -9.54
CA GLY A 21 -14.28 9.87 -8.08
C GLY A 21 -12.91 9.97 -7.40
N PHE A 22 -11.86 9.52 -8.09
CA PHE A 22 -10.49 9.61 -7.61
C PHE A 22 -9.80 10.93 -7.89
N ALA A 23 -10.38 11.90 -8.63
CA ALA A 23 -9.64 13.06 -9.13
C ALA A 23 -8.78 13.78 -8.07
N ASP A 24 -9.37 14.15 -6.93
CA ASP A 24 -8.65 14.83 -5.85
C ASP A 24 -7.61 13.92 -5.18
N HIS A 25 -7.96 12.66 -4.96
CA HIS A 25 -7.04 11.67 -4.39
C HIS A 25 -5.85 11.42 -5.32
N ARG A 26 -6.09 11.28 -6.63
CA ARG A 26 -5.08 11.12 -7.67
C ARG A 26 -4.14 12.30 -7.75
N ALA A 27 -4.67 13.52 -7.73
CA ALA A 27 -3.84 14.72 -7.72
C ALA A 27 -2.94 14.79 -6.48
N ARG A 28 -3.46 14.40 -5.31
CA ARG A 28 -2.70 14.35 -4.06
C ARG A 28 -1.60 13.30 -4.10
N VAL A 29 -1.95 12.05 -4.44
CA VAL A 29 -1.01 10.92 -4.52
C VAL A 29 0.08 11.20 -5.54
N THR A 30 -0.28 11.61 -6.76
CA THR A 30 0.68 11.98 -7.81
C THR A 30 1.69 13.02 -7.32
N ARG A 31 1.22 14.11 -6.69
CA ARG A 31 2.11 15.15 -6.15
C ARG A 31 3.08 14.62 -5.08
N LEU A 32 2.61 13.72 -4.21
CA LEU A 32 3.47 13.09 -3.22
C LEU A 32 4.56 12.25 -3.89
N LEU A 33 4.24 11.60 -5.02
CA LEU A 33 5.18 10.76 -5.78
C LEU A 33 6.12 11.55 -6.70
N GLU A 34 5.80 12.80 -7.03
CA GLU A 34 6.72 13.72 -7.72
C GLU A 34 7.76 14.33 -6.78
N THR A 35 7.49 14.33 -5.47
CA THR A 35 8.34 15.01 -4.48
C THR A 35 9.73 14.38 -4.44
N GLY A 36 10.77 15.13 -4.83
CA GLY A 36 12.16 14.67 -4.86
C GLY A 36 12.55 13.88 -6.11
N ALA A 37 11.64 13.72 -7.07
CA ALA A 37 11.93 13.08 -8.35
C ALA A 37 12.90 13.92 -9.19
N ARG A 38 13.78 13.24 -9.92
CA ARG A 38 14.70 13.83 -10.90
C ARG A 38 14.26 13.36 -12.30
N PRO A 39 13.71 14.25 -13.14
CA PRO A 39 13.25 13.91 -14.48
C PRO A 39 14.32 13.16 -15.28
N GLY A 40 13.94 12.02 -15.86
CA GLY A 40 14.84 11.16 -16.64
C GLY A 40 15.83 10.31 -15.84
N GLU A 41 15.94 10.49 -14.52
CA GLU A 41 16.90 9.77 -13.67
C GLU A 41 16.24 8.90 -12.60
N SER A 42 15.20 9.42 -11.93
CA SER A 42 14.59 8.73 -10.80
C SER A 42 13.77 7.51 -11.23
N ARG A 43 13.79 6.46 -10.41
CA ARG A 43 13.01 5.24 -10.62
C ARG A 43 11.93 5.14 -9.55
N LEU A 44 10.67 5.12 -9.98
CA LEU A 44 9.50 4.96 -9.12
C LEU A 44 8.98 3.52 -9.20
N CYS A 45 8.66 2.92 -8.05
CA CYS A 45 7.90 1.68 -7.96
C CYS A 45 6.62 1.88 -7.14
N VAL A 46 5.46 1.55 -7.70
CA VAL A 46 4.17 1.62 -7.02
C VAL A 46 3.60 0.22 -6.83
N LEU A 47 3.42 -0.17 -5.57
CA LEU A 47 2.89 -1.46 -5.12
C LEU A 47 1.37 -1.36 -4.94
N GLY A 48 0.64 -2.29 -5.55
CA GLY A 48 -0.84 -2.30 -5.53
C GLY A 48 -1.43 -1.27 -6.49
N ALA A 49 -0.79 -1.07 -7.65
CA ALA A 49 -1.17 -0.02 -8.57
C ALA A 49 -2.55 -0.23 -9.22
N GLY A 50 -3.08 -1.47 -9.25
CA GLY A 50 -4.42 -1.82 -9.74
C GLY A 50 -4.84 -1.08 -11.01
N ASN A 51 -5.98 -0.40 -10.95
CA ASN A 51 -6.49 0.42 -12.06
C ASN A 51 -5.77 1.75 -12.25
N CYS A 52 -4.80 2.10 -11.39
CA CYS A 52 -4.11 3.39 -11.33
C CYS A 52 -5.06 4.58 -11.29
N ASN A 53 -6.24 4.43 -10.68
CA ASN A 53 -7.21 5.53 -10.58
C ASN A 53 -6.67 6.67 -9.69
N ASP A 54 -5.77 6.34 -8.78
CA ASP A 54 -5.02 7.20 -7.86
C ASP A 54 -3.71 7.75 -8.45
N LEU A 55 -3.36 7.41 -9.69
CA LEU A 55 -2.11 7.84 -10.33
C LEU A 55 -2.36 8.55 -11.65
N ASP A 56 -1.75 9.72 -11.83
CA ASP A 56 -1.62 10.37 -13.13
C ASP A 56 -0.31 9.88 -13.78
N LEU A 57 -0.41 8.82 -14.57
CA LEU A 57 0.75 8.17 -15.19
C LEU A 57 1.52 9.11 -16.15
N PRO A 58 0.87 9.92 -17.01
CA PRO A 58 1.58 10.89 -17.84
C PRO A 58 2.43 11.88 -17.04
N THR A 59 1.93 12.33 -15.88
CA THR A 59 2.67 13.23 -15.00
C THR A 59 3.86 12.52 -14.35
N LEU A 60 3.65 11.30 -13.82
CA LEU A 60 4.73 10.51 -13.21
C LEU A 60 5.84 10.15 -14.21
N LEU A 61 5.48 9.83 -15.47
CA LEU A 61 6.44 9.51 -16.52
C LEU A 61 7.25 10.72 -17.00
N LYS A 62 6.81 11.95 -16.71
CA LYS A 62 7.62 13.16 -16.91
C LYS A 62 8.56 13.43 -15.72
N ALA A 63 8.12 13.09 -14.52
CA ALA A 63 8.88 13.32 -13.28
C ALA A 63 9.99 12.28 -13.05
N HIS A 64 9.80 11.05 -13.53
CA HIS A 64 10.70 9.91 -13.32
C HIS A 64 11.25 9.38 -14.65
N GLY A 65 12.47 8.83 -14.62
CA GLY A 65 13.06 8.15 -15.77
C GLY A 65 12.46 6.76 -16.03
N GLU A 66 12.02 6.08 -14.98
CA GLU A 66 11.29 4.81 -15.05
C GLU A 66 10.15 4.76 -14.02
N VAL A 67 8.99 4.22 -14.41
CA VAL A 67 7.84 3.99 -13.53
C VAL A 67 7.44 2.52 -13.59
N TYR A 68 7.50 1.83 -12.45
CA TYR A 68 7.12 0.44 -12.30
C TYR A 68 5.78 0.35 -11.56
N LEU A 69 4.79 -0.27 -12.21
CA LEU A 69 3.49 -0.55 -11.63
C LEU A 69 3.41 -2.03 -11.29
N VAL A 70 3.21 -2.33 -10.01
CA VAL A 70 3.18 -3.71 -9.50
C VAL A 70 1.78 -4.02 -8.99
N ASP A 71 1.17 -5.07 -9.51
CA ASP A 71 -0.12 -5.56 -9.05
C ASP A 71 -0.26 -7.07 -9.36
N LEU A 72 -1.23 -7.71 -8.73
CA LEU A 72 -1.60 -9.08 -9.08
C LEU A 72 -2.41 -9.10 -10.39
N ASP A 73 -3.18 -8.04 -10.66
CA ASP A 73 -4.14 -7.94 -11.75
C ASP A 73 -3.54 -7.38 -13.04
N GLN A 74 -3.18 -8.27 -13.97
CA GLN A 74 -2.67 -7.89 -15.28
C GLN A 74 -3.66 -7.04 -16.09
N GLU A 75 -4.94 -7.36 -16.02
CA GLU A 75 -5.97 -6.68 -16.79
C GLU A 75 -6.11 -5.23 -16.32
N ALA A 76 -6.14 -5.02 -15.00
CA ALA A 76 -6.20 -3.68 -14.41
C ALA A 76 -5.01 -2.81 -14.83
N LEU A 77 -3.78 -3.32 -14.75
CA LEU A 77 -2.58 -2.58 -15.16
C LEU A 77 -2.58 -2.23 -16.65
N THR A 78 -3.03 -3.17 -17.49
CA THR A 78 -3.09 -2.97 -18.95
C THR A 78 -4.09 -1.89 -19.31
N GLN A 79 -5.32 -1.99 -18.81
CA GLN A 79 -6.38 -1.02 -19.09
C GLN A 79 -6.06 0.35 -18.49
N ALA A 80 -5.40 0.41 -17.33
CA ALA A 80 -4.97 1.66 -16.73
C ALA A 80 -4.00 2.42 -17.65
N ALA A 81 -3.01 1.73 -18.21
CA ALA A 81 -2.03 2.34 -19.11
C ALA A 81 -2.66 2.76 -20.44
N GLU A 82 -3.55 1.95 -21.01
CA GLU A 82 -4.31 2.27 -22.23
C GLU A 82 -5.22 3.49 -22.04
N ARG A 83 -6.01 3.51 -20.96
CA ARG A 83 -6.94 4.61 -20.64
C ARG A 83 -6.22 5.94 -20.50
N GLN A 84 -5.00 5.92 -19.97
CA GLN A 84 -4.17 7.13 -19.80
C GLN A 84 -3.28 7.43 -21.00
N GLY A 85 -3.34 6.63 -22.08
CA GLY A 85 -2.60 6.87 -23.34
C GLY A 85 -1.09 6.66 -23.24
N VAL A 86 -0.64 5.81 -22.31
CA VAL A 86 0.80 5.58 -22.03
C VAL A 86 1.20 4.11 -22.12
N ALA A 87 0.35 3.24 -22.67
CA ALA A 87 0.58 1.80 -22.77
C ALA A 87 1.91 1.42 -23.46
N ASP A 88 2.31 2.20 -24.47
CA ASP A 88 3.53 2.00 -25.25
C ASP A 88 4.71 2.87 -24.79
N HIS A 89 4.57 3.59 -23.66
CA HIS A 89 5.64 4.46 -23.17
C HIS A 89 6.84 3.60 -22.72
N PRO A 90 8.07 3.83 -23.22
CA PRO A 90 9.22 2.95 -22.98
C PRO A 90 9.65 2.88 -21.51
N SER A 91 9.43 3.95 -20.76
CA SER A 91 9.71 4.05 -19.31
C SER A 91 8.60 3.49 -18.41
N LEU A 92 7.48 3.01 -18.96
CA LEU A 92 6.41 2.42 -18.18
C LEU A 92 6.56 0.90 -18.13
N HIS A 93 6.79 0.37 -16.93
CA HIS A 93 6.98 -1.05 -16.71
C HIS A 93 5.83 -1.62 -15.89
N ARG A 94 4.99 -2.43 -16.53
CA ARG A 94 3.92 -3.19 -15.86
C ARG A 94 4.50 -4.50 -15.34
N ARG A 95 4.30 -4.79 -14.06
CA ARG A 95 4.77 -5.99 -13.35
C ARG A 95 3.56 -6.66 -12.71
N ASP A 96 2.80 -7.35 -13.56
CA ASP A 96 1.58 -8.06 -13.18
C ASP A 96 1.85 -9.46 -12.57
N GLY A 97 0.82 -10.08 -12.02
CA GLY A 97 0.89 -11.42 -11.44
C GLY A 97 1.71 -11.51 -10.15
N ILE A 98 2.15 -10.37 -9.60
CA ILE A 98 2.99 -10.33 -8.41
C ILE A 98 2.10 -10.31 -7.16
N ASP A 99 2.21 -11.36 -6.37
CA ASP A 99 1.61 -11.43 -5.05
C ASP A 99 2.47 -10.69 -4.02
N LEU A 100 2.01 -9.51 -3.61
CA LEU A 100 2.67 -8.66 -2.62
C LEU A 100 2.59 -9.17 -1.18
N THR A 101 1.74 -10.17 -0.90
CA THR A 101 1.81 -10.90 0.39
C THR A 101 2.90 -11.97 0.39
N GLY A 102 3.37 -12.39 -0.79
CA GLY A 102 4.21 -13.58 -0.99
C GLY A 102 3.57 -14.91 -0.56
N MET A 103 2.33 -14.88 -0.06
CA MET A 103 1.68 -15.97 0.65
C MET A 103 0.18 -16.08 0.34
N ILE A 104 -0.34 -15.44 -0.71
CA ILE A 104 -1.79 -15.36 -0.94
C ILE A 104 -2.42 -16.73 -1.16
N ASP A 105 -1.66 -17.66 -1.75
CA ASP A 105 -2.07 -19.06 -1.92
C ASP A 105 -2.08 -19.82 -0.59
N VAL A 106 -1.15 -19.53 0.33
CA VAL A 106 -1.13 -20.11 1.68
C VAL A 106 -2.29 -19.55 2.52
N LEU A 107 -2.45 -18.22 2.54
CA LEU A 107 -3.55 -17.53 3.23
C LEU A 107 -4.91 -18.07 2.82
N ALA A 108 -5.10 -18.43 1.54
CA ALA A 108 -6.35 -18.97 1.04
C ALA A 108 -6.69 -20.39 1.49
N THR A 109 -5.71 -21.13 2.03
CA THR A 109 -5.91 -22.45 2.64
C THR A 109 -6.29 -22.36 4.12
N TRP A 110 -6.14 -21.19 4.73
CA TRP A 110 -6.49 -20.98 6.13
C TRP A 110 -7.99 -20.84 6.33
N SER A 111 -8.42 -21.18 7.55
CA SER A 111 -9.82 -21.18 8.01
C SER A 111 -9.87 -20.74 9.48
N ALA A 112 -11.07 -20.55 10.02
CA ALA A 112 -11.28 -20.22 11.42
C ALA A 112 -10.74 -21.25 12.42
N THR A 113 -10.39 -22.46 11.98
CA THR A 113 -9.84 -23.54 12.80
C THR A 113 -8.39 -23.89 12.46
N THR A 114 -7.78 -23.19 11.50
CA THR A 114 -6.40 -23.48 11.09
C THR A 114 -5.43 -23.06 12.18
N ALA A 115 -4.67 -24.01 12.72
CA ALA A 115 -3.59 -23.69 13.66
C ALA A 115 -2.47 -22.93 12.91
N ILE A 116 -2.21 -21.69 13.32
CA ILE A 116 -1.18 -20.82 12.73
C ILE A 116 -0.10 -20.62 13.79
N GLY A 117 1.08 -21.16 13.52
CA GLY A 117 2.20 -21.15 14.46
C GLY A 117 3.18 -20.01 14.19
N PRO A 118 4.24 -19.92 15.04
CA PRO A 118 5.28 -18.91 14.88
C PRO A 118 5.99 -18.94 13.53
N ARG A 119 6.10 -20.12 12.90
CA ARG A 119 6.73 -20.27 11.58
C ARG A 119 5.92 -19.59 10.49
N GLU A 120 4.61 -19.81 10.47
CA GLU A 120 3.71 -19.19 9.48
C GLU A 120 3.68 -17.67 9.65
N LEU A 121 3.69 -17.19 10.89
CA LEU A 121 3.79 -15.76 11.19
C LEU A 121 5.12 -15.16 10.73
N ALA A 122 6.24 -15.84 10.95
CA ALA A 122 7.54 -15.40 10.43
C ALA A 122 7.55 -15.36 8.89
N CYS A 123 6.97 -16.35 8.22
CA CYS A 123 6.83 -16.33 6.77
C CYS A 123 6.03 -15.12 6.27
N LEU A 124 4.96 -14.69 6.97
CA LEU A 124 4.21 -13.49 6.58
C LEU A 124 5.03 -12.20 6.66
N VAL A 125 6.08 -12.20 7.49
CA VAL A 125 7.03 -11.08 7.58
C VAL A 125 8.07 -11.17 6.45
N ASP A 126 8.60 -12.35 6.16
CA ASP A 126 9.79 -12.49 5.33
C ASP A 126 9.49 -12.77 3.83
N GLU A 127 8.41 -13.50 3.53
CA GLU A 127 8.07 -13.91 2.15
C GLU A 127 7.74 -12.74 1.20
N PRO A 128 7.06 -11.64 1.62
CA PRO A 128 6.83 -10.49 0.75
C PRO A 128 8.14 -10.00 0.12
N ALA A 129 9.15 -9.73 0.94
CA ALA A 129 10.44 -9.27 0.46
C ALA A 129 11.17 -10.36 -0.34
N ARG A 130 11.23 -11.60 0.18
CA ARG A 130 11.95 -12.70 -0.47
C ARG A 130 11.48 -12.94 -1.90
N ARG A 131 10.16 -12.90 -2.12
CA ARG A 131 9.55 -13.18 -3.43
C ARG A 131 9.51 -11.96 -4.34
N VAL A 132 9.17 -10.79 -3.81
CA VAL A 132 8.95 -9.61 -4.66
C VAL A 132 10.28 -8.96 -5.05
N VAL A 133 11.23 -8.80 -4.12
CA VAL A 133 12.51 -8.13 -4.39
C VAL A 133 13.31 -8.86 -5.47
N SER A 134 13.27 -10.19 -5.50
CA SER A 134 13.96 -11.00 -6.50
C SER A 134 13.34 -10.94 -7.90
N THR A 135 12.10 -10.44 -8.03
CA THR A 135 11.37 -10.35 -9.30
C THR A 135 11.37 -8.95 -9.91
N LEU A 136 11.76 -7.93 -9.12
CA LEU A 136 11.78 -6.54 -9.54
C LEU A 136 13.23 -6.07 -9.73
N PRO A 137 13.49 -5.12 -10.65
CA PRO A 137 14.82 -4.57 -10.87
C PRO A 137 15.17 -3.53 -9.79
N ALA A 138 15.05 -3.90 -8.52
CA ALA A 138 15.40 -3.07 -7.37
C ALA A 138 16.91 -2.73 -7.36
N PRO A 139 17.33 -1.62 -6.71
CA PRO A 139 16.50 -0.72 -5.91
C PRO A 139 15.89 0.46 -6.68
N PHE A 140 14.89 1.11 -6.08
CA PHE A 140 14.18 2.29 -6.62
C PHE A 140 14.45 3.54 -5.77
N ASP A 141 14.55 4.72 -6.39
CA ASP A 141 14.70 5.99 -5.65
C ASP A 141 13.46 6.29 -4.79
N LEU A 142 12.28 5.89 -5.30
CA LEU A 142 11.00 6.04 -4.62
C LEU A 142 10.18 4.76 -4.71
N VAL A 143 9.72 4.25 -3.57
CA VAL A 143 8.75 3.14 -3.51
C VAL A 143 7.48 3.62 -2.80
N ALA A 144 6.32 3.33 -3.39
CA ALA A 144 5.04 3.66 -2.79
C ALA A 144 4.12 2.45 -2.69
N SER A 145 3.32 2.40 -1.63
CA SER A 145 2.17 1.51 -1.51
C SER A 145 0.93 2.37 -1.37
N THR A 146 0.00 2.28 -2.32
CA THR A 146 -1.17 3.17 -2.36
C THR A 146 -2.45 2.43 -1.99
N CYS A 147 -2.94 2.63 -0.76
CA CYS A 147 -4.17 2.04 -0.21
C CYS A 147 -4.24 0.50 -0.31
N LEU A 148 -3.09 -0.18 -0.31
CA LEU A 148 -2.98 -1.62 -0.46
C LEU A 148 -3.03 -2.38 0.87
N LEU A 149 -2.56 -1.77 1.96
CA LEU A 149 -2.37 -2.48 3.25
C LEU A 149 -3.68 -3.05 3.80
N SER A 150 -4.78 -2.31 3.71
CA SER A 150 -6.12 -2.73 4.12
C SER A 150 -6.60 -3.97 3.34
N PRO A 151 -6.52 -4.06 1.99
CA PRO A 151 -6.72 -5.30 1.24
C PRO A 151 -5.82 -6.47 1.65
N LEU A 152 -4.53 -6.24 1.94
CA LEU A 152 -3.62 -7.32 2.38
C LEU A 152 -4.09 -7.91 3.71
N VAL A 153 -4.50 -7.07 4.66
CA VAL A 153 -5.08 -7.51 5.93
C VAL A 153 -6.47 -8.13 5.74
N GLY A 154 -7.26 -7.60 4.80
CA GLY A 154 -8.55 -8.14 4.40
C GLY A 154 -8.48 -9.60 3.95
N ASN A 155 -7.39 -10.01 3.29
CA ASN A 155 -7.16 -11.42 2.96
C ASN A 155 -7.13 -12.31 4.22
N ALA A 156 -6.45 -11.89 5.28
CA ALA A 156 -6.44 -12.62 6.54
C ALA A 156 -7.83 -12.65 7.19
N PHE A 157 -8.52 -11.51 7.23
CA PHE A 157 -9.87 -11.43 7.78
C PHE A 157 -10.82 -12.39 7.09
N HIS A 158 -10.80 -12.44 5.75
CA HIS A 158 -11.67 -13.33 5.00
C HIS A 158 -11.26 -14.80 5.03
N SER A 159 -10.00 -15.11 5.36
CA SER A 159 -9.53 -16.49 5.48
C SER A 159 -9.81 -17.07 6.86
N VAL A 160 -9.41 -16.38 7.93
CA VAL A 160 -9.51 -16.93 9.30
C VAL A 160 -10.64 -16.33 10.13
N GLY A 161 -11.15 -15.16 9.76
CA GLY A 161 -12.12 -14.41 10.56
C GLY A 161 -11.47 -13.66 11.74
N GLU A 162 -12.11 -12.58 12.17
CA GLU A 162 -11.63 -11.74 13.28
C GLU A 162 -11.56 -12.48 14.62
N ALA A 163 -12.49 -13.42 14.85
CA ALA A 163 -12.54 -14.22 16.07
C ALA A 163 -11.41 -15.26 16.20
N HIS A 164 -10.57 -15.42 15.17
CA HIS A 164 -9.47 -16.36 15.21
C HIS A 164 -8.44 -15.95 16.29
N PRO A 165 -7.97 -16.86 17.17
CA PRO A 165 -7.06 -16.51 18.28
C PRO A 165 -5.75 -15.84 17.85
N GLN A 166 -5.29 -16.12 16.62
CA GLN A 166 -4.08 -15.52 16.04
C GLN A 166 -4.36 -14.36 15.08
N PHE A 167 -5.61 -13.89 14.94
CA PHE A 167 -5.94 -12.86 13.95
C PHE A 167 -5.05 -11.62 14.09
N MET A 168 -4.91 -11.10 15.31
CA MET A 168 -4.05 -9.92 15.53
C MET A 168 -2.56 -10.17 15.28
N ALA A 169 -2.07 -11.38 15.57
CA ALA A 169 -0.68 -11.76 15.27
C ALA A 169 -0.44 -11.81 13.75
N ILE A 170 -1.41 -12.30 12.99
CA ILE A 170 -1.38 -12.30 11.51
C ILE A 170 -1.38 -10.86 10.98
N VAL A 171 -2.26 -9.98 11.50
CA VAL A 171 -2.28 -8.56 11.13
C VAL A 171 -0.95 -7.87 11.45
N GLN A 172 -0.35 -8.16 12.60
CA GLN A 172 0.99 -7.67 12.95
C GLN A 172 2.05 -8.13 11.95
N ALA A 173 2.08 -9.41 11.61
CA ALA A 173 3.03 -9.98 10.67
C ALA A 173 2.91 -9.37 9.25
N ILE A 174 1.68 -9.21 8.74
CA ILE A 174 1.42 -8.59 7.43
C ILE A 174 1.95 -7.15 7.39
N ARG A 175 1.70 -6.35 8.43
CA ARG A 175 2.20 -4.96 8.50
C ARG A 175 3.72 -4.91 8.48
N ALA A 176 4.37 -5.72 9.31
CA ALA A 176 5.82 -5.78 9.39
C ALA A 176 6.40 -6.20 8.04
N GLY A 177 5.88 -7.27 7.43
CA GLY A 177 6.33 -7.75 6.11
C GLY A 177 6.17 -6.70 5.01
N HIS A 178 5.05 -5.98 5.00
CA HIS A 178 4.81 -4.94 4.00
C HIS A 178 5.76 -3.74 4.16
N LEU A 179 5.96 -3.24 5.38
CA LEU A 179 6.91 -2.14 5.62
C LEU A 179 8.37 -2.56 5.33
N ARG A 180 8.74 -3.81 5.63
CA ARG A 180 10.04 -4.37 5.27
C ARG A 180 10.20 -4.47 3.75
N LEU A 181 9.15 -4.85 3.02
CA LEU A 181 9.15 -4.87 1.56
C LEU A 181 9.39 -3.48 0.97
N LEU A 182 8.65 -2.46 1.43
CA LEU A 182 8.88 -1.07 0.98
C LEU A 182 10.34 -0.65 1.22
N THR A 183 10.85 -0.90 2.43
CA THR A 183 12.24 -0.58 2.80
C THR A 183 13.25 -1.29 1.88
N GLN A 184 13.07 -2.57 1.59
CA GLN A 184 14.02 -3.36 0.79
C GLN A 184 14.00 -3.05 -0.71
N LEU A 185 12.86 -2.62 -1.25
CA LEU A 185 12.78 -2.16 -2.62
C LEU A 185 13.39 -0.76 -2.81
N THR A 186 13.50 0.02 -1.73
CA THR A 186 13.99 1.40 -1.77
C THR A 186 15.51 1.43 -1.77
N ALA A 187 16.09 2.29 -2.60
CA ALA A 187 17.53 2.51 -2.68
C ALA A 187 18.07 3.08 -1.37
N PRO A 188 19.34 2.82 -1.03
CA PRO A 188 20.03 3.56 0.02
C PRO A 188 19.93 5.08 -0.24
N GLY A 189 19.45 5.84 0.75
CA GLY A 189 19.16 7.27 0.61
C GLY A 189 17.85 7.60 -0.12
N GLY A 190 17.16 6.59 -0.65
CA GLY A 190 15.85 6.70 -1.29
C GLY A 190 14.72 6.89 -0.29
N THR A 191 13.51 7.11 -0.83
CA THR A 191 12.30 7.37 -0.05
C THR A 191 11.27 6.28 -0.25
N ALA A 192 10.56 5.92 0.81
CA ALA A 192 9.39 5.07 0.76
C ALA A 192 8.16 5.82 1.27
N LEU A 193 6.99 5.48 0.72
CA LEU A 193 5.71 6.09 1.05
C LEU A 193 4.65 5.01 1.26
N LEU A 194 4.11 4.90 2.47
CA LEU A 194 2.90 4.13 2.75
C LEU A 194 1.71 5.09 2.76
N ILE A 195 0.74 4.88 1.87
CA ILE A 195 -0.56 5.55 1.88
C ILE A 195 -1.62 4.52 2.23
N THR A 196 -2.51 4.81 3.17
CA THR A 196 -3.56 3.88 3.59
C THR A 196 -4.85 4.60 3.92
N ASP A 197 -5.97 3.99 3.53
CA ASP A 197 -7.30 4.33 4.03
C ASP A 197 -7.47 3.80 5.46
N VAL A 198 -7.80 4.70 6.38
CA VAL A 198 -7.86 4.41 7.83
C VAL A 198 -9.27 4.00 8.24
N VAL A 199 -10.28 4.70 7.73
CA VAL A 199 -11.69 4.48 8.05
C VAL A 199 -12.57 5.05 6.93
N SER A 200 -13.82 4.58 6.83
CA SER A 200 -14.80 5.14 5.89
C SER A 200 -15.95 5.88 6.56
N SER A 201 -16.69 6.64 5.77
CA SER A 201 -17.91 7.34 6.17
C SER A 201 -19.06 6.42 6.58
N GLU A 202 -18.99 5.11 6.32
CA GLU A 202 -19.95 4.15 6.87
C GLU A 202 -19.75 3.93 8.37
N ILE A 203 -18.49 3.95 8.80
CA ILE A 203 -18.10 3.77 10.19
C ILE A 203 -18.13 5.13 10.93
N VAL A 204 -17.72 6.20 10.24
CA VAL A 204 -17.67 7.57 10.79
C VAL A 204 -18.44 8.53 9.88
N PRO A 205 -19.78 8.61 10.01
CA PRO A 205 -20.61 9.47 9.15
C PRO A 205 -20.22 10.95 9.13
N ALA A 206 -19.64 11.44 10.24
CA ALA A 206 -19.15 12.82 10.35
C ALA A 206 -18.09 13.18 9.28
N LEU A 207 -17.35 12.20 8.76
CA LEU A 207 -16.33 12.39 7.73
C LEU A 207 -16.87 13.11 6.47
N VAL A 208 -18.17 12.99 6.19
CA VAL A 208 -18.80 13.60 5.01
C VAL A 208 -18.82 15.12 5.09
N ALA A 209 -19.13 15.67 6.27
CA ALA A 209 -19.38 17.10 6.45
C ALA A 209 -18.20 17.86 7.08
N LEU A 210 -17.19 17.14 7.58
CA LEU A 210 -16.05 17.77 8.25
C LEU A 210 -15.18 18.58 7.27
N PRO A 211 -14.76 19.80 7.66
CA PRO A 211 -13.78 20.56 6.89
C PRO A 211 -12.41 19.90 6.94
N ASP A 212 -11.61 20.05 5.88
CA ASP A 212 -10.31 19.37 5.77
C ASP A 212 -9.34 19.72 6.92
N ALA A 213 -9.42 20.95 7.44
CA ALA A 213 -8.61 21.39 8.58
C ALA A 213 -8.89 20.61 9.88
N ALA A 214 -10.06 19.95 9.99
CA ALA A 214 -10.44 19.15 11.15
C ALA A 214 -10.05 17.67 11.03
N LEU A 215 -9.59 17.22 9.85
CA LEU A 215 -9.23 15.81 9.63
C LEU A 215 -8.07 15.30 10.51
N PRO A 216 -7.03 16.10 10.85
CA PRO A 216 -6.00 15.66 11.79
C PRO A 216 -6.57 15.33 13.18
N GLU A 217 -7.49 16.16 13.68
CA GLU A 217 -8.12 15.90 14.98
C GLU A 217 -9.06 14.69 14.93
N LEU A 218 -9.78 14.53 13.82
CA LEU A 218 -10.57 13.32 13.58
C LEU A 218 -9.69 12.06 13.60
N LEU A 219 -8.52 12.10 12.95
CA LEU A 219 -7.57 10.98 12.94
C LEU A 219 -7.14 10.60 14.36
N ASN A 220 -6.80 11.58 15.20
CA ASN A 220 -6.46 11.35 16.60
C ASN A 220 -7.63 10.74 17.38
N GLN A 221 -8.85 11.24 17.14
CA GLN A 221 -10.06 10.73 17.78
C GLN A 221 -10.32 9.26 17.43
N ILE A 222 -10.33 8.90 16.14
CA ILE A 222 -10.62 7.52 15.73
C ILE A 222 -9.56 6.53 16.21
N VAL A 223 -8.31 6.98 16.35
CA VAL A 223 -7.23 6.14 16.90
C VAL A 223 -7.48 5.85 18.37
N ARG A 224 -7.78 6.89 19.16
CA ARG A 224 -8.12 6.78 20.59
C ARG A 224 -9.36 5.90 20.82
N GLU A 225 -10.36 6.02 19.96
CA GLU A 225 -11.61 5.24 20.01
C GLU A 225 -11.48 3.85 19.40
N ARG A 226 -10.33 3.52 18.80
CA ARG A 226 -10.09 2.26 18.07
C ARG A 226 -11.09 2.00 16.94
N ASN A 227 -11.54 3.07 16.28
CA ASN A 227 -12.57 3.04 15.26
C ASN A 227 -11.97 3.18 13.84
N TYR A 228 -11.21 2.17 13.43
CA TYR A 228 -10.48 2.13 12.16
C TYR A 228 -10.47 0.72 11.56
N PHE A 229 -10.11 0.58 10.28
CA PHE A 229 -9.93 -0.74 9.68
C PHE A 229 -8.76 -1.51 10.33
N HIS A 230 -8.82 -2.83 10.32
CA HIS A 230 -7.73 -3.63 10.90
C HIS A 230 -6.40 -3.36 10.19
N GLY A 231 -5.33 -3.27 10.98
CA GLY A 231 -3.97 -3.15 10.46
C GLY A 231 -3.58 -1.77 9.93
N VAL A 232 -4.46 -0.77 10.00
CA VAL A 232 -4.15 0.59 9.49
C VAL A 232 -4.11 1.65 10.60
N ASN A 233 -4.00 1.24 11.87
CA ASN A 233 -3.79 2.17 12.98
C ASN A 233 -2.46 2.94 12.79
N PRO A 234 -2.50 4.29 12.62
CA PRO A 234 -1.31 5.14 12.50
C PRO A 234 -0.28 4.98 13.62
N GLU A 235 -0.71 4.91 14.88
CA GLU A 235 0.21 4.79 16.03
C GLU A 235 0.99 3.48 15.98
N ILE A 236 0.32 2.37 15.64
CA ILE A 236 1.01 1.08 15.56
C ILE A 236 1.95 1.06 14.35
N LEU A 237 1.51 1.57 13.19
CA LEU A 237 2.38 1.69 12.02
C LEU A 237 3.61 2.57 12.29
N TRP A 238 3.44 3.63 13.09
CA TRP A 238 4.53 4.48 13.52
C TRP A 238 5.51 3.76 14.46
N SER A 239 4.98 3.03 15.45
CA SER A 239 5.80 2.28 16.42
C SER A 239 6.63 1.16 15.78
N LEU A 240 6.18 0.59 14.65
CA LEU A 240 6.92 -0.48 13.97
C LEU A 240 8.32 -0.06 13.54
N PHE A 241 8.56 1.21 13.25
CA PHE A 241 9.91 1.69 12.92
C PHE A 241 10.86 1.74 14.12
N GLU A 242 10.34 1.63 15.34
CA GLU A 242 11.12 1.57 16.59
C GLU A 242 11.21 0.13 17.12
N ASP A 243 10.11 -0.62 17.01
CA ASP A 243 9.98 -1.96 17.57
C ASP A 243 10.53 -3.06 16.65
N ASP A 244 10.45 -2.88 15.33
CA ASP A 244 10.99 -3.83 14.36
C ASP A 244 12.50 -3.61 14.19
N PRO A 245 13.36 -4.59 14.56
CA PRO A 245 14.82 -4.42 14.49
C PRO A 245 15.35 -4.11 13.09
N PHE A 246 14.69 -4.62 12.04
CA PHE A 246 15.09 -4.38 10.66
C PHE A 246 14.78 -2.94 10.25
N LEU A 247 13.55 -2.48 10.52
CA LEU A 247 13.14 -1.12 10.18
C LEU A 247 13.92 -0.08 10.98
N ARG A 248 14.14 -0.32 12.28
CA ARG A 248 14.88 0.59 13.16
C ARG A 248 16.30 0.87 12.68
N VAL A 249 16.96 -0.11 12.09
CA VAL A 249 18.34 0.02 11.59
C VAL A 249 18.36 0.76 10.24
N LEU A 250 17.38 0.48 9.38
CA LEU A 250 17.41 0.95 7.99
C LEU A 250 16.67 2.26 7.75
N VAL A 251 15.78 2.69 8.65
CA VAL A 251 14.99 3.90 8.46
C VAL A 251 15.56 5.05 9.30
N THR A 252 15.98 6.12 8.64
CA THR A 252 16.67 7.26 9.27
C THR A 252 15.77 8.45 9.55
N GLU A 253 14.78 8.69 8.68
CA GLU A 253 13.85 9.82 8.77
C GLU A 253 12.42 9.30 8.53
N ARG A 254 11.46 9.89 9.24
CA ARG A 254 10.03 9.55 9.16
C ARG A 254 9.20 10.82 9.28
N GLU A 255 8.16 10.92 8.46
CA GLU A 255 7.24 12.05 8.40
C GLU A 255 5.80 11.52 8.32
N SER A 256 4.95 11.97 9.24
CA SER A 256 3.51 11.76 9.17
C SER A 256 2.89 12.87 8.33
N LEU A 257 2.15 12.51 7.28
CA LEU A 257 1.53 13.49 6.39
C LEU A 257 0.11 13.85 6.83
N THR A 258 -0.30 15.09 6.52
CA THR A 258 -1.66 15.55 6.81
C THR A 258 -2.70 14.65 6.13
N PRO A 259 -3.69 14.11 6.86
CA PRO A 259 -4.71 13.26 6.29
C PRO A 259 -5.60 14.02 5.29
N TRP A 260 -6.24 13.28 4.39
CA TRP A 260 -7.17 13.83 3.40
C TRP A 260 -8.35 12.89 3.15
N ARG A 261 -9.37 13.40 2.45
CA ARG A 261 -10.52 12.60 2.05
C ARG A 261 -10.32 12.02 0.66
N TRP A 262 -10.77 10.78 0.48
CA TRP A 262 -10.87 10.12 -0.82
C TRP A 262 -12.29 9.64 -1.03
N LYS A 263 -12.89 9.99 -2.18
CA LYS A 263 -14.21 9.51 -2.57
C LYS A 263 -14.10 8.27 -3.45
N LEU A 264 -14.78 7.21 -3.05
CA LEU A 264 -14.90 5.99 -3.83
C LEU A 264 -16.36 5.53 -3.79
N HIS A 265 -17.03 5.55 -4.94
CA HIS A 265 -18.47 5.35 -5.04
C HIS A 265 -19.25 6.31 -4.10
N ALA A 266 -20.13 5.77 -3.25
CA ALA A 266 -20.92 6.52 -2.27
C ALA A 266 -20.18 6.76 -0.94
N ARG A 267 -18.94 6.28 -0.80
CA ARG A 267 -18.18 6.33 0.45
C ARG A 267 -17.07 7.39 0.37
N LEU A 268 -16.81 8.01 1.50
CA LEU A 268 -15.59 8.78 1.74
C LEU A 268 -14.67 7.98 2.65
N TYR A 269 -13.37 8.05 2.41
CA TYR A 269 -12.34 7.42 3.19
C TYR A 269 -11.43 8.50 3.77
N LEU A 270 -11.11 8.38 5.06
CA LEU A 270 -10.03 9.16 5.66
C LEU A 270 -8.73 8.45 5.32
N VAL A 271 -7.88 9.12 4.54
CA VAL A 271 -6.59 8.60 4.09
C VAL A 271 -5.48 9.26 4.86
N TRP A 272 -4.49 8.48 5.24
CA TRP A 272 -3.28 8.94 5.91
C TRP A 272 -2.05 8.31 5.27
N ALA A 273 -0.89 8.96 5.45
CA ALA A 273 0.36 8.46 4.89
C ALA A 273 1.57 8.71 5.79
N ILE A 274 2.53 7.80 5.70
CA ILE A 274 3.88 7.93 6.27
C ILE A 274 4.88 7.95 5.13
N ARG A 275 5.73 8.97 5.13
CA ARG A 275 6.94 9.01 4.31
C ARG A 275 8.15 8.65 5.18
N PHE A 276 9.08 7.87 4.66
CA PHE A 276 10.31 7.57 5.38
C PHE A 276 11.50 7.40 4.43
N LYS A 277 12.71 7.67 4.93
CA LYS A 277 13.96 7.49 4.17
C LYS A 277 14.71 6.24 4.61
N VAL A 278 15.31 5.57 3.63
CA VAL A 278 16.21 4.44 3.86
C VAL A 278 17.65 4.94 4.00
N ALA A 279 18.38 4.41 4.97
CA ALA A 279 19.77 4.78 5.26
C ALA A 279 20.65 4.66 4.01
N SER A 280 21.52 5.65 3.78
CA SER A 280 22.46 5.66 2.65
C SER A 280 23.64 4.69 2.80
N GLY A 281 23.81 4.07 3.97
CA GLY A 281 24.93 3.19 4.28
C GLY A 281 24.80 1.79 3.66
N LEU A 282 25.94 1.18 3.31
CA LEU A 282 26.02 -0.22 2.87
C LEU A 282 25.57 -1.15 4.01
N ILE A 283 24.29 -1.50 4.00
CA ILE A 283 23.79 -2.69 4.69
C ILE A 283 23.13 -3.54 3.61
N ARG A 284 23.93 -4.41 2.99
CA ARG A 284 23.45 -5.55 2.20
C ARG A 284 24.06 -6.80 2.80
#